data_AF-A0AB40C7I3-F1
#
_entry.id   AF-A0AB40C7I3-F1
#
_cell.length_a   1.000
_cell.length_b   1.000
_cell.length_c   1.000
_cell.angle_alpha   90.00
_cell.angle_beta   90.00
_cell.angle_gamma   90.00
#
_symmetry.space_group_name_H-M   'P 1'
#
loop_
_entity.id
_entity.type
_entity.pdbx_description
1 polymer ?
#
loop_
_entity_poly.entity_id
_entity_poly.type
_entity_poly.pdbx_seq_one_letter_code
_entity_poly.pdbx_strand_id
1 'polypeptide(L)'
;MTDQGFHARSNSLPARSHPMIATAEEELNKLKACVMVSPKMICKSLSSLGVFYDCIEELLHLHSTQQVFSHSQEKKWVEEELDASLRLVELCDIIRDTLTVTKEHAQELEMVLRRKK
;
A
#
# COMPACT_ATOMS: atom_id res chain seq x y z
N MET A 1 -16.32 -61.74 -6.27
CA MET A 1 -15.03 -61.10 -6.59
C MET A 1 -15.35 -59.68 -7.02
N THR A 2 -15.24 -58.72 -6.11
CA THR A 2 -15.60 -57.31 -6.28
C THR A 2 -14.37 -56.53 -6.69
N ASP A 3 -14.30 -56.10 -7.95
CA ASP A 3 -13.30 -55.13 -8.42
C ASP A 3 -13.92 -53.73 -8.30
N GLN A 4 -13.65 -53.07 -7.17
CA GLN A 4 -14.12 -51.73 -6.89
C GLN A 4 -12.98 -50.77 -7.23
N GLY A 5 -12.98 -50.29 -8.48
CA GLY A 5 -12.02 -49.33 -8.99
C GLY A 5 -11.97 -48.08 -8.12
N PHE A 6 -10.83 -47.87 -7.47
CA PHE A 6 -10.54 -46.68 -6.69
C PHE A 6 -10.44 -45.47 -7.63
N HIS A 7 -11.46 -44.62 -7.63
CA HIS A 7 -11.43 -43.34 -8.32
C HIS A 7 -10.66 -42.34 -7.46
N ALA A 8 -9.36 -42.19 -7.74
CA ALA A 8 -8.51 -41.18 -7.12
C ALA A 8 -9.05 -39.78 -7.48
N ARG A 9 -9.70 -39.13 -6.52
CA ARG A 9 -10.10 -37.73 -6.64
C ARG A 9 -8.87 -36.85 -6.42
N SER A 10 -8.52 -36.06 -7.43
CA SER A 10 -7.47 -35.05 -7.33
C SER A 10 -7.79 -34.05 -6.24
N ASN A 11 -6.97 -33.99 -5.20
CA ASN A 11 -7.02 -32.91 -4.21
C ASN A 11 -6.40 -31.66 -4.87
N SER A 12 -7.23 -30.80 -5.47
CA SER A 12 -6.78 -29.45 -5.83
C SER A 12 -6.36 -28.74 -4.54
N LEU A 13 -5.08 -28.39 -4.43
CA LEU A 13 -4.60 -27.47 -3.40
C LEU A 13 -5.45 -26.19 -3.43
N PRO A 14 -5.69 -25.53 -2.28
CA PRO A 14 -6.44 -24.29 -2.26
C PRO A 14 -5.84 -23.33 -3.29
N ALA A 15 -6.71 -22.70 -4.09
CA ALA A 15 -6.30 -21.76 -5.12
C ALA A 15 -5.32 -20.76 -4.51
N ARG A 16 -4.13 -20.66 -5.09
CA ARG A 16 -3.11 -19.70 -4.66
C ARG A 16 -3.77 -18.32 -4.63
N SER A 17 -3.67 -17.62 -3.51
CA SER A 17 -4.15 -16.24 -3.41
C SER A 17 -3.54 -15.40 -4.53
N HIS A 18 -4.29 -14.39 -4.98
CA HIS A 18 -3.84 -13.52 -6.07
C HIS A 18 -2.46 -12.93 -5.72
N PRO A 19 -1.48 -12.90 -6.65
CA PRO A 19 -0.12 -12.44 -6.36
C PRO A 19 -0.06 -11.02 -5.77
N MET A 20 -1.05 -10.18 -6.08
CA MET A 20 -1.16 -8.83 -5.49
C MET A 20 -1.47 -8.85 -4.00
N ILE A 21 -2.13 -9.88 -3.46
CA ILE A 21 -2.37 -10.01 -2.02
C ILE A 21 -1.04 -10.18 -1.30
N ALA A 22 -0.17 -11.06 -1.79
CA ALA A 22 1.15 -11.28 -1.20
C ALA A 22 2.02 -10.02 -1.25
N THR A 23 1.94 -9.27 -2.36
CA THR A 23 2.68 -8.01 -2.53
C THR A 23 2.15 -6.93 -1.57
N ALA A 24 0.83 -6.78 -1.46
CA ALA A 24 0.20 -5.86 -0.52
C ALA A 24 0.57 -6.18 0.94
N GLU A 25 0.55 -7.47 1.32
CA GLU A 25 0.97 -7.91 2.65
C GLU A 25 2.45 -7.59 2.93
N GLU A 26 3.32 -7.79 1.95
CA GLU A 26 4.74 -7.46 2.06
C GLU A 26 4.96 -5.95 2.28
N GLU A 27 4.33 -5.10 1.47
CA GLU A 27 4.43 -3.64 1.62
C GLU A 27 3.82 -3.16 2.94
N LEU A 28 2.68 -3.72 3.35
CA LEU A 28 2.08 -3.40 4.64
C LEU A 28 3.00 -3.76 5.82
N ASN A 29 3.70 -4.89 5.74
CA ASN A 29 4.68 -5.29 6.75
C ASN A 29 5.90 -4.36 6.77
N LYS A 30 6.36 -3.89 5.61
CA LYS A 30 7.42 -2.86 5.51
C LYS A 30 6.99 -1.56 6.19
N LEU A 31 5.76 -1.12 5.94
CA LEU A 31 5.18 0.08 6.55
C LEU A 31 5.08 -0.05 8.08
N LYS A 32 4.57 -1.18 8.59
CA LYS A 32 4.47 -1.44 10.03
C LYS A 32 5.82 -1.48 10.74
N ALA A 33 6.85 -1.98 10.07
CA ALA A 33 8.21 -2.04 10.61
C ALA A 33 8.98 -0.72 10.46
N CYS A 34 8.45 0.25 9.71
CA CYS A 34 9.15 1.49 9.41
C CYS A 34 9.11 2.45 10.60
N VAL A 35 10.28 2.96 10.98
CA VAL A 35 10.41 4.03 11.97
C VAL A 35 10.91 5.28 11.24
N MET A 36 10.08 6.32 11.16
CA MET A 36 10.32 7.54 10.36
C MET A 36 11.34 8.50 10.99
N VAL A 37 12.56 8.03 11.27
CA VAL A 37 13.61 8.83 11.94
C VAL A 37 14.60 9.50 10.99
N SER A 38 14.46 9.32 9.67
CA SER A 38 15.29 10.02 8.68
C SER A 38 14.54 10.32 7.38
N PRO A 39 14.93 11.37 6.62
CA PRO A 39 14.32 11.70 5.34
C PRO A 39 14.34 10.53 4.35
N LYS A 40 15.42 9.75 4.33
CA LYS A 40 15.55 8.56 3.48
C LYS A 40 14.52 7.48 3.84
N MET A 41 14.25 7.30 5.13
CA MET A 41 13.23 6.35 5.60
C MET A 41 11.82 6.85 5.32
N ILE A 42 11.59 8.16 5.43
CA ILE A 42 10.32 8.79 5.01
C ILE A 42 10.07 8.51 3.52
N CYS A 43 11.05 8.78 2.65
CA CYS A 43 10.93 8.48 1.21
C CYS A 43 10.64 7.00 0.95
N LYS A 44 11.37 6.08 1.61
CA LYS A 44 11.16 4.64 1.46
C LYS A 44 9.76 4.22 1.92
N SER A 45 9.28 4.77 3.03
CA SER A 45 7.93 4.51 3.55
C SER A 45 6.87 5.00 2.57
N LEU A 46 7.03 6.21 2.01
CA LEU A 46 6.10 6.75 1.03
C LEU A 46 6.09 5.93 -0.27
N SER A 47 7.25 5.45 -0.73
CA SER A 47 7.33 4.55 -1.88
C SER A 47 6.62 3.22 -1.61
N SER A 48 6.82 2.62 -0.44
CA SER A 48 6.14 1.40 -0.01
C SER A 48 4.63 1.59 0.08
N LEU A 49 4.19 2.75 0.58
CA LEU A 49 2.77 3.13 0.62
C LEU A 49 2.17 3.25 -0.78
N GLY A 50 2.90 3.83 -1.73
CA GLY A 50 2.47 3.88 -3.14
C GLY A 50 2.23 2.49 -3.72
N VAL A 51 3.21 1.59 -3.60
CA VAL A 51 3.09 0.21 -4.09
C VAL A 51 1.94 -0.54 -3.41
N PHE A 52 1.74 -0.31 -2.10
CA PHE A 52 0.61 -0.88 -1.38
C PHE A 52 -0.74 -0.43 -1.98
N TYR A 53 -0.91 0.87 -2.24
CA TYR A 53 -2.14 1.39 -2.85
C TYR A 53 -2.33 0.92 -4.29
N ASP A 54 -1.27 0.78 -5.08
CA ASP A 54 -1.34 0.19 -6.43
C ASP A 54 -1.85 -1.26 -6.36
N CYS A 55 -1.36 -2.05 -5.40
CA CYS A 55 -1.86 -3.42 -5.19
C CYS A 55 -3.34 -3.44 -4.80
N ILE A 56 -3.76 -2.51 -3.92
CA ILE A 56 -5.17 -2.39 -3.53
C ILE A 56 -6.02 -2.02 -4.75
N GLU A 57 -5.61 -1.05 -5.56
CA GLU A 57 -6.29 -0.68 -6.80
C GLU A 57 -6.49 -1.91 -7.70
N GLU A 58 -5.44 -2.70 -7.95
CA GLU A 58 -5.56 -3.93 -8.74
C GLU A 58 -6.54 -4.94 -8.13
N LEU A 59 -6.52 -5.11 -6.80
CA LEU A 59 -7.42 -6.02 -6.09
C LEU A 59 -8.88 -5.54 -6.15
N LEU A 60 -9.14 -4.24 -6.11
CA LEU A 60 -10.47 -3.64 -6.24
C LEU A 60 -11.09 -3.87 -7.62
N HIS A 61 -10.25 -4.00 -8.66
CA HIS A 61 -10.70 -4.29 -10.02
C HIS A 61 -11.12 -5.77 -10.21
N LEU A 62 -10.80 -6.66 -9.28
CA LEU A 62 -11.23 -8.06 -9.35
C LEU A 62 -12.74 -8.18 -9.12
N HIS A 63 -13.41 -8.94 -9.99
CA HIS A 63 -14.85 -9.18 -9.89
C HIS A 63 -15.26 -9.82 -8.55
N SER A 64 -14.42 -10.70 -7.99
CA SER A 64 -14.64 -11.29 -6.66
C SER A 64 -14.69 -10.23 -5.56
N THR A 65 -13.83 -9.22 -5.66
CA THR A 65 -13.74 -8.13 -4.71
C THR A 65 -14.91 -7.17 -4.85
N GLN A 66 -15.35 -6.88 -6.08
CA GLN A 66 -16.54 -6.06 -6.32
C GLN A 66 -17.84 -6.71 -5.83
N GLN A 67 -17.96 -8.04 -5.94
CA GLN A 67 -19.12 -8.77 -5.40
C GLN A 67 -19.20 -8.68 -3.88
N VAL A 68 -18.06 -8.79 -3.20
CA VAL A 68 -17.93 -8.63 -1.75
C VAL A 68 -18.51 -7.25 -1.36
N PHE A 69 -18.00 -6.17 -1.95
CA PHE A 69 -18.47 -4.81 -1.63
C PHE A 69 -19.91 -4.47 -2.02
N SER A 70 -20.57 -5.31 -2.83
CA SER A 70 -22.00 -5.14 -3.11
C SER A 70 -22.88 -5.42 -1.89
N HIS A 71 -22.34 -6.04 -0.83
CA HIS A 71 -23.06 -6.34 0.39
C HIS A 71 -23.08 -5.16 1.37
N SER A 72 -24.26 -4.83 1.91
CA SER A 72 -24.47 -3.61 2.72
C SER A 72 -23.64 -3.54 4.00
N GLN A 73 -23.26 -4.68 4.58
CA GLN A 73 -22.45 -4.75 5.79
C GLN A 73 -20.99 -4.35 5.56
N GLU A 74 -20.46 -4.59 4.37
CA GLU A 74 -19.07 -4.31 4.04
C GLU A 74 -18.87 -2.85 3.63
N LYS A 75 -19.93 -2.21 3.12
CA LYS A 75 -19.93 -0.81 2.75
C LYS A 75 -19.47 0.12 3.88
N LYS A 76 -19.89 -0.14 5.12
CA LYS A 76 -19.49 0.67 6.28
C LYS A 76 -17.99 0.60 6.56
N TRP A 77 -17.42 -0.61 6.53
CA TRP A 77 -15.98 -0.80 6.73
C TRP A 77 -15.17 -0.15 5.60
N VAL A 78 -15.66 -0.22 4.37
CA VAL A 78 -15.03 0.45 3.22
C VAL A 78 -15.06 1.97 3.37
N GLU A 79 -16.17 2.54 3.83
CA GLU A 79 -16.27 3.99 4.08
C GLU A 79 -15.28 4.45 5.16
N GLU A 80 -15.16 3.70 6.26
CA GLU A 80 -14.19 3.98 7.34
C GLU A 80 -12.74 3.89 6.85
N GLU A 81 -12.41 2.89 6.03
CA GLU A 81 -11.08 2.73 5.44
C GLU A 81 -10.76 3.81 4.40
N LEU A 82 -11.76 4.22 3.61
CA LEU A 82 -11.61 5.31 2.65
C LEU A 82 -11.32 6.64 3.37
N ASP A 83 -12.03 6.91 4.46
CA ASP A 83 -11.79 8.07 5.32
C ASP A 83 -10.38 8.04 5.95
N ALA A 84 -9.89 6.85 6.35
CA ALA A 84 -8.51 6.68 6.78
C ALA A 84 -7.48 6.96 5.67
N SER A 85 -7.77 6.50 4.46
CA SER A 85 -6.92 6.74 3.29
C SER A 85 -6.89 8.22 2.90
N LEU A 86 -8.01 8.94 3.00
CA LEU A 86 -8.06 10.39 2.76
C LEU A 86 -7.17 11.17 3.74
N ARG A 87 -7.21 10.83 5.04
CA ARG A 87 -6.29 11.43 6.03
C ARG A 87 -4.82 11.17 5.71
N LEU A 88 -4.49 10.01 5.15
CA LEU A 88 -3.12 9.70 4.72
C LEU A 88 -2.69 10.55 3.53
N VAL A 89 -3.60 10.84 2.59
CA VAL A 89 -3.34 11.76 1.48
C VAL A 89 -3.06 13.18 2.00
N GLU A 90 -3.89 13.68 2.92
CA GLU A 90 -3.67 14.98 3.58
C GLU A 90 -2.30 15.04 4.27
N LEU A 91 -1.91 13.95 4.96
CA LEU A 91 -0.59 13.86 5.59
C LEU A 91 0.55 13.87 4.55
N CYS A 92 0.40 13.17 3.43
CA CYS A 92 1.39 13.17 2.35
C CYS A 92 1.55 14.58 1.75
N ASP A 93 0.47 15.33 1.63
CA ASP A 93 0.49 16.73 1.19
C ASP A 93 1.29 17.60 2.16
N ILE A 94 1.03 17.49 3.47
CA ILE A 94 1.79 18.20 4.51
C ILE A 94 3.28 17.85 4.44
N ILE A 95 3.63 16.57 4.27
CA ILE A 95 5.03 16.13 4.15
C ILE A 95 5.67 16.76 2.91
N ARG A 96 4.99 16.75 1.76
CA ARG A 96 5.49 17.33 0.51
C ARG A 96 5.74 18.83 0.65
N ASP A 97 4.80 19.55 1.25
CA ASP A 97 4.92 21.00 1.44
C ASP A 97 6.07 21.33 2.39
N THR A 98 6.21 20.57 3.49
CA THR A 98 7.32 20.72 4.44
C THR A 98 8.69 20.44 3.79
N LEU A 99 8.78 19.39 2.97
CA LEU A 99 10.00 19.07 2.22
C LEU A 99 10.33 20.14 1.17
N THR A 100 9.31 20.71 0.52
CA THR A 100 9.47 21.79 -0.45
C THR A 100 10.06 23.03 0.20
N VAL A 101 9.48 23.46 1.33
CA VAL A 101 10.01 24.59 2.13
C VAL A 101 11.44 24.31 2.61
N THR A 102 11.71 23.10 3.08
CA THR A 102 13.07 22.71 3.53
C THR A 102 14.08 22.80 2.39
N LYS A 103 13.69 22.38 1.18
CA LYS A 103 14.53 22.46 -0.02
C LYS A 103 14.82 23.92 -0.40
N GLU A 104 13.82 24.80 -0.37
CA GLU A 104 13.99 26.22 -0.67
C GLU A 104 14.99 26.89 0.28
N HIS A 105 14.87 26.64 1.59
CA HIS A 105 15.84 27.14 2.57
C HIS A 105 17.26 26.62 2.33
N ALA A 106 17.41 25.34 1.98
CA ALA A 106 18.72 24.76 1.68
C ALA A 106 19.36 25.42 0.44
N GLN A 107 18.56 25.70 -0.59
CA GLN A 107 19.02 26.39 -1.79
C GLN A 107 19.40 27.85 -1.50
N GLU A 108 18.61 28.56 -0.71
CA GLU A 108 18.93 29.94 -0.29
C GLU A 108 20.25 29.99 0.47
N LEU A 109 20.46 29.07 1.42
CA LEU A 109 21.70 28.98 2.17
C LEU A 109 22.90 28.72 1.25
N GLU A 110 22.76 27.80 0.29
CA GLU A 110 23.81 27.52 -0.69
C GLU A 110 24.15 28.77 -1.53
N MET A 111 23.14 29.53 -1.95
CA MET A 111 23.34 30.79 -2.69
C MET A 111 24.09 31.83 -1.85
N VAL A 112 23.73 31.99 -0.58
CA VAL A 112 24.41 32.92 0.34
C VAL A 112 25.87 32.51 0.53
N LEU A 113 26.15 31.23 0.75
CA LEU A 113 27.51 30.72 0.92
C LEU A 113 28.35 30.92 -0.35
N ARG A 114 27.77 30.71 -1.53
CA ARG A 114 28.45 30.90 -2.81
C ARG A 114 28.81 32.37 -3.07
N ARG A 115 27.97 33.31 -2.65
CA ARG A 115 28.21 34.76 -2.78
C ARG A 115 29.27 35.29 -1.81
N LYS A 116 29.58 34.56 -0.73
CA LYS A 116 30.59 34.93 0.27
C LYS A 116 31.99 34.38 -0.04
N LYS A 117 32.13 33.56 -1.09
CA LYS A 117 33.42 33.20 -1.70
C LYS A 117 33.78 34.21 -2.78
#